data_AF-A0A3B0T0D7-F1
#
_entry.id   AF-A0A3B0T0D7-F1
#
_cell.length_a   1.000
_cell.length_b   1.000
_cell.length_c   1.000
_cell.angle_alpha   90.00
_cell.angle_beta   90.00
_cell.angle_gamma   90.00
#
_symmetry.space_group_name_H-M   'P 1'
#
loop_
_entity.id
_entity.type
_entity.pdbx_description
1 polymer ?
#
loop_
_entity_poly.entity_id
_entity_poly.type
_entity_poly.pdbx_seq_one_letter_code
_entity_poly.pdbx_strand_id
1 'polypeptide(L)'
;MANEEIGGFVENVANAQFSQTHKSASDEYGFKFLVTHGFDYHGMESAFKKLAELSGDGEKGSLTSSHPGSAKRSKRAAKWAAEEDAKKK
;
A
#
# COMPACT_ATOMS: atom_id res chain seq x y z
N MET A 1 21.11 2.43 28.13
CA MET A 1 20.30 3.60 27.75
C MET A 1 20.59 4.07 26.33
N ALA A 2 21.75 4.68 26.00
CA ALA A 2 22.02 5.16 24.63
C ALA A 2 22.16 4.04 23.56
N ASN A 3 22.67 2.85 23.93
CA ASN A 3 22.82 1.73 23.02
C ASN A 3 21.49 1.03 22.70
N GLU A 4 20.54 1.01 23.65
CA GLU A 4 19.22 0.38 23.49
C GLU A 4 18.30 1.24 22.62
N GLU A 5 18.39 2.57 22.75
CA GLU A 5 17.58 3.51 21.96
C GLU A 5 17.98 3.52 20.47
N ILE A 6 19.29 3.47 20.18
CA ILE A 6 19.81 3.34 18.81
C ILE A 6 19.50 1.95 18.23
N GLY A 7 19.65 0.89 19.03
CA GLY A 7 19.30 -0.48 18.61
C GLY A 7 17.82 -0.61 18.23
N GLY A 8 16.92 -0.11 19.07
CA GLY A 8 15.48 -0.11 18.80
C GLY A 8 15.08 0.75 17.59
N PHE A 9 15.78 1.86 17.34
CA PHE A 9 15.54 2.68 16.14
C PHE A 9 15.92 1.93 14.85
N VAL A 10 17.10 1.32 14.80
CA VAL A 10 17.57 0.55 13.63
C VAL A 10 16.66 -0.64 13.35
N GLU A 11 16.27 -1.37 14.39
CA GLU A 11 15.36 -2.50 14.27
C GLU A 11 13.97 -2.09 13.77
N ASN A 12 13.42 -0.98 14.28
CA ASN A 12 12.14 -0.45 13.81
C ASN A 12 12.20 0.01 12.34
N VAL A 13 13.28 0.65 11.92
CA VAL A 13 13.47 1.06 10.52
C VAL A 13 13.59 -0.17 9.60
N ALA A 14 14.35 -1.18 10.00
CA ALA A 14 14.50 -2.42 9.25
C ALA A 14 13.18 -3.18 9.12
N ASN A 15 12.44 -3.34 10.23
CA ASN A 15 11.12 -3.97 10.23
C ASN A 15 10.09 -3.17 9.42
N ALA A 16 10.12 -1.84 9.51
CA ALA A 16 9.25 -0.98 8.71
C ALA A 16 9.56 -1.12 7.21
N GLN A 17 10.83 -1.12 6.81
CA GLN A 17 11.25 -1.35 5.42
C GLN A 17 10.79 -2.73 4.93
N PHE A 18 11.03 -3.78 5.70
CA PHE A 18 10.62 -5.14 5.34
C PHE A 18 9.09 -5.28 5.20
N SER A 19 8.33 -4.74 6.17
CA SER A 19 6.86 -4.69 6.12
C SER A 19 6.35 -3.90 4.92
N GLN A 20 7.01 -2.80 4.56
CA GLN A 20 6.69 -2.03 3.36
C GLN A 20 7.00 -2.80 2.08
N THR A 21 8.13 -3.51 1.98
CA THR A 21 8.48 -4.31 0.80
C THR A 21 7.49 -5.45 0.58
N HIS A 22 7.13 -6.18 1.63
CA HIS A 22 6.16 -7.29 1.53
C HIS A 22 4.75 -6.79 1.18
N LYS A 23 4.30 -5.66 1.77
CA LYS A 23 3.03 -5.02 1.39
C LYS A 23 3.04 -4.52 -0.05
N SER A 24 4.15 -3.94 -0.49
CA SER A 24 4.32 -3.44 -1.86
C SER A 24 4.28 -4.56 -2.89
N ALA A 25 4.87 -5.72 -2.57
CA ALA A 25 4.87 -6.89 -3.46
C ALA A 25 3.45 -7.45 -3.68
N SER A 26 2.62 -7.52 -2.63
CA SER A 26 1.23 -7.98 -2.76
C SER A 26 0.39 -7.02 -3.61
N ASP A 27 0.53 -5.71 -3.38
CA ASP A 27 -0.18 -4.70 -4.17
C ASP A 27 0.27 -4.70 -5.63
N GLU A 28 1.56 -4.85 -5.87
CA GLU A 28 2.12 -4.92 -7.22
C GLU A 28 1.65 -6.17 -7.98
N TYR A 29 1.62 -7.32 -7.30
CA TYR A 29 1.08 -8.56 -7.87
C TYR A 29 -0.40 -8.40 -8.25
N GLY A 30 -1.20 -7.85 -7.33
CA GLY A 30 -2.63 -7.59 -7.58
C GLY A 30 -2.84 -6.66 -8.77
N PHE A 31 -2.07 -5.58 -8.88
CA PHE A 31 -2.12 -4.68 -10.03
C PHE A 31 -1.79 -5.39 -11.34
N LYS A 32 -0.67 -6.13 -11.37
CA LYS A 32 -0.25 -6.91 -12.55
C LYS A 32 -1.28 -7.95 -12.96
N PHE A 33 -1.93 -8.61 -12.00
CA PHE A 33 -3.01 -9.55 -12.25
C PHE A 33 -4.19 -8.88 -12.95
N LEU A 34 -4.63 -7.71 -12.46
CA LEU A 34 -5.72 -6.94 -13.08
C LEU A 34 -5.38 -6.57 -14.53
N VAL A 35 -4.19 -6.04 -14.77
CA VAL A 35 -3.70 -5.70 -16.12
C VAL A 35 -3.66 -6.92 -17.02
N THR A 36 -3.05 -8.02 -16.56
CA THR A 36 -2.83 -9.24 -17.36
C THR A 36 -4.14 -9.90 -17.78
N HIS A 37 -5.19 -9.79 -16.96
CA HIS A 37 -6.49 -10.41 -17.25
C HIS A 37 -7.51 -9.42 -17.84
N GLY A 38 -7.09 -8.21 -18.16
CA GLY A 38 -7.96 -7.20 -18.78
C GLY A 38 -9.04 -6.66 -17.84
N PHE A 39 -8.85 -6.80 -16.53
CA PHE A 39 -9.71 -6.16 -15.53
C PHE A 39 -9.38 -4.67 -15.40
N ASP A 40 -10.32 -3.91 -14.84
CA ASP A 40 -10.12 -2.50 -14.55
C ASP A 40 -9.16 -2.30 -13.37
N TYR A 41 -7.91 -1.94 -13.70
CA TYR A 41 -6.86 -1.66 -12.71
C TYR A 41 -7.00 -0.29 -12.03
N HIS A 42 -7.86 0.63 -12.53
CA HIS A 42 -8.19 1.87 -11.81
C HIS A 42 -9.04 1.60 -10.56
N GLY A 43 -9.78 0.48 -10.55
CA GLY A 43 -10.55 0.03 -9.40
C GLY A 43 -9.70 -0.15 -8.14
N MET A 44 -8.41 -0.46 -8.29
CA MET A 44 -7.47 -0.62 -7.17
C MET A 44 -7.24 0.69 -6.41
N GLU A 45 -7.09 1.83 -7.11
CA GLU A 45 -6.96 3.15 -6.48
C GLU A 45 -8.21 3.49 -5.67
N SER A 46 -9.37 3.31 -6.29
CA SER A 46 -10.68 3.60 -5.70
C SER A 46 -10.93 2.76 -4.44
N ALA A 47 -10.57 1.47 -4.49
CA ALA A 47 -10.66 0.59 -3.33
C ALA A 47 -9.76 1.06 -2.18
N PHE A 48 -8.50 1.44 -2.46
CA PHE A 48 -7.61 1.96 -1.42
C PHE A 48 -8.04 3.31 -0.87
N LYS A 49 -8.60 4.19 -1.71
CA LYS A 49 -9.17 5.46 -1.27
C LYS A 49 -10.36 5.21 -0.34
N LYS A 50 -11.27 4.31 -0.72
CA LYS A 50 -12.43 3.97 0.13
C LYS A 50 -12.01 3.35 1.46
N LEU A 51 -11.00 2.46 1.44
CA LEU A 51 -10.42 1.92 2.67
C LEU A 51 -9.80 3.02 3.53
N ALA A 52 -9.13 4.02 2.94
CA ALA A 52 -8.59 5.15 3.69
C ALA A 52 -9.68 6.02 4.31
N GLU A 53 -10.76 6.31 3.59
CA GLU A 53 -11.93 7.06 4.10
C GLU A 53 -12.60 6.33 5.27
N LEU A 54 -12.90 5.03 5.10
CA LEU A 54 -13.48 4.20 6.18
C LEU A 54 -12.57 4.10 7.40
N SER A 55 -11.25 4.30 7.24
CA SER A 55 -10.29 4.32 8.34
C SER A 55 -10.25 5.65 9.11
N GLY A 56 -10.77 6.75 8.54
CA GLY A 56 -10.75 8.09 9.13
C GLY A 56 -11.98 8.42 9.98
N ASP A 57 -13.13 7.80 9.69
CA ASP A 57 -14.44 8.12 10.28
C ASP A 57 -14.80 7.34 11.57
N GLY A 58 -13.84 6.70 12.22
CA GLY A 58 -13.99 6.35 13.65
C GLY A 58 -14.38 4.92 14.02
N GLU A 59 -14.32 3.93 13.13
CA GLU A 59 -14.32 2.51 13.54
C GLU A 59 -12.90 1.94 13.54
N LYS A 60 -12.42 1.55 14.74
CA LYS A 60 -11.22 0.71 14.93
C LYS A 60 -11.47 -0.70 14.37
N GLY A 61 -11.71 -0.81 13.07
CA GLY A 61 -11.87 -2.09 12.38
C GLY A 61 -10.51 -2.80 12.27
N SER A 62 -10.49 -4.10 12.60
CA SER A 62 -9.35 -5.03 12.55
C SER A 62 -8.46 -4.93 11.30
N LEU A 63 -9.01 -4.42 10.19
CA LEU A 63 -8.30 -4.18 8.92
C LEU A 63 -7.26 -3.04 8.98
N THR A 64 -7.48 -2.02 9.81
CA THR A 64 -6.58 -0.85 9.97
C THR A 64 -5.27 -1.22 10.69
N SER A 65 -5.33 -2.12 11.67
CA SER A 65 -4.15 -2.59 12.41
C SER A 65 -3.21 -3.43 11.55
N SER A 66 -3.73 -4.13 10.53
CA SER A 66 -2.91 -4.93 9.62
C SER A 66 -2.32 -4.12 8.46
N HIS A 67 -2.96 -3.02 8.04
CA HIS A 67 -2.50 -2.18 6.91
C HIS A 67 -2.52 -0.67 7.19
N PRO A 68 -1.64 -0.16 8.09
CA PRO A 68 -1.35 1.27 8.17
C PRO A 68 -0.72 1.73 6.84
N GLY A 69 -1.48 2.42 5.98
CA GLY A 69 -0.96 2.97 4.73
C GLY A 69 -1.91 3.09 3.53
N SER A 70 -3.22 2.88 3.67
CA SER A 70 -4.16 2.88 2.53
C SER A 70 -4.10 4.13 1.63
N ALA A 71 -3.90 5.32 2.19
CA ALA A 71 -3.70 6.54 1.40
C ALA A 71 -2.42 6.52 0.53
N LYS A 72 -1.31 5.96 1.06
CA LYS A 72 -0.07 5.78 0.29
C LYS A 72 -0.24 4.71 -0.80
N ARG A 73 -1.00 3.64 -0.52
CA ARG A 73 -1.34 2.58 -1.48
C ARG A 73 -2.20 3.11 -2.62
N SER A 74 -3.19 3.96 -2.32
CA SER A 74 -4.02 4.64 -3.34
C SER A 74 -3.16 5.48 -4.30
N LYS A 75 -2.29 6.36 -3.78
CA LYS A 75 -1.38 7.15 -4.63
C LYS A 75 -0.47 6.30 -5.52
N ARG A 76 -0.03 5.14 -5.00
CA ARG A 76 0.82 4.21 -5.76
C ARG A 76 0.05 3.51 -6.87
N ALA A 77 -1.17 3.03 -6.59
CA ALA A 77 -2.05 2.44 -7.59
C ALA A 77 -2.37 3.43 -8.73
N ALA A 78 -2.63 4.70 -8.39
CA ALA A 78 -2.83 5.76 -9.37
C ALA A 78 -1.61 5.95 -10.30
N LYS A 79 -0.39 5.93 -9.74
CA LYS A 79 0.86 6.02 -10.50
C LYS A 79 1.01 4.86 -11.49
N TRP A 80 0.77 3.63 -11.03
CA TRP A 80 0.86 2.44 -11.89
C TRP A 80 -0.18 2.45 -13.01
N ALA A 81 -1.41 2.88 -12.71
CA ALA A 81 -2.45 3.01 -13.73
C ALA A 81 -2.04 4.00 -14.83
N ALA A 82 -1.52 5.17 -14.44
CA ALA A 82 -1.03 6.17 -15.40
C ALA A 82 0.15 5.67 -16.24
N GLU A 83 1.07 4.90 -15.64
CA GLU A 83 2.18 4.25 -16.35
C GLU A 83 1.69 3.20 -17.35
N GLU A 84 0.66 2.43 -17.00
CA GLU A 84 0.08 1.42 -17.87
C GLU A 84 -0.69 2.05 -19.04
N ASP A 85 -1.48 3.09 -18.78
CA ASP A 85 -2.19 3.84 -19.82
C ASP A 85 -1.22 4.46 -20.83
N ALA A 86 -0.06 4.93 -20.36
CA ALA A 86 0.99 5.48 -21.22
C ALA A 86 1.60 4.44 -22.16
N LYS A 87 1.62 3.15 -21.80
CA LYS A 87 2.11 2.06 -22.66
C LYS A 87 1.10 1.61 -23.71
N LYS A 88 -0.19 1.88 -23.47
CA LYS A 88 -1.29 1.51 -24.37
C LYS A 88 -1.60 2.57 -25.44
N LYS A 89 -0.92 3.72 -25.37
CA LYS A 89 -0.93 4.76 -26.41
C LYS A 89 0.07 4.43 -27.52
#